data_AF-A0A8H3CYL2-F1
#
_entry.id   AF-A0A8H3CYL2-F1
#
_cell.length_a   1.000
_cell.length_b   1.000
_cell.length_c   1.000
_cell.angle_alpha   90.00
_cell.angle_beta   90.00
_cell.angle_gamma   90.00
#
_symmetry.space_group_name_H-M   'P 1'
#
loop_
_entity.id
_entity.type
_entity.pdbx_description
1 polymer ?
#
loop_
_entity_poly.entity_id
_entity_poly.type
_entity_poly.pdbx_seq_one_letter_code
_entity_poly.pdbx_strand_id
1 'polypeptide(L)'
;MLFNRLTRQKCLHLCIHNTQVYKPRSAMSIAIALLVPPSFSRPLLHTMHFATILAAVGSALFAMSGVQARGDFSRSCSNYYIEGNNILRATCGNGNGGQVNSALNLNACMANDGRNIVCRANGNYALSCSGCRIRTGAYMQCSCNSGSGIGDLDECVANRGGLLACA
;
A
#
# COMPACT_ATOMS: atom_id res chain seq x y z
N MET A 1 42.23 -43.32 3.65
CA MET A 1 41.31 -43.45 2.48
C MET A 1 40.18 -42.46 2.72
N LEU A 2 40.23 -41.31 2.05
CA LEU A 2 39.47 -41.01 0.80
C LEU A 2 37.96 -40.90 1.10
N PHE A 3 37.17 -39.90 0.69
CA PHE A 3 37.28 -38.70 -0.16
C PHE A 3 36.08 -37.82 0.29
N ASN A 4 36.24 -36.56 0.69
CA ASN A 4 36.45 -35.36 -0.14
C ASN A 4 35.15 -34.70 -0.65
N ARG A 5 34.99 -33.44 -0.23
CA ARG A 5 34.43 -32.25 -0.90
C ARG A 5 33.60 -32.46 -2.18
N LEU A 6 32.42 -31.84 -2.20
CA LEU A 6 31.82 -31.08 -3.32
C LEU A 6 30.77 -30.12 -2.72
N THR A 7 31.13 -28.88 -2.32
CA THR A 7 30.96 -27.62 -3.08
C THR A 7 29.49 -27.26 -3.38
N ARG A 8 28.97 -26.17 -2.78
CA ARG A 8 28.86 -24.84 -3.44
C ARG A 8 28.64 -24.94 -4.95
N GLN A 9 27.37 -24.98 -5.39
CA GLN A 9 26.90 -24.42 -6.67
C GLN A 9 25.43 -24.78 -6.88
N LYS A 10 24.53 -23.83 -6.57
CA LYS A 10 23.26 -23.64 -7.28
C LYS A 10 22.71 -22.24 -6.99
N CYS A 11 23.58 -21.25 -7.19
CA CYS A 11 23.16 -19.99 -7.78
C CYS A 11 23.28 -20.18 -9.28
N LEU A 12 22.18 -20.42 -9.99
CA LEU A 12 22.00 -19.89 -11.34
C LEU A 12 20.52 -20.02 -11.76
N HIS A 13 19.92 -18.86 -11.99
CA HIS A 13 18.95 -18.60 -13.05
C HIS A 13 17.73 -19.54 -13.18
N LEU A 14 16.57 -19.05 -12.73
CA LEU A 14 15.50 -18.73 -13.68
C LEU A 14 14.49 -17.75 -13.06
N CYS A 15 14.73 -16.45 -13.28
CA CYS A 15 13.67 -15.45 -13.27
C CYS A 15 13.00 -15.50 -14.65
N ILE A 16 11.75 -15.97 -14.74
CA ILE A 16 10.88 -15.62 -15.86
C ILE A 16 9.53 -15.16 -15.28
N HIS A 17 9.27 -13.88 -15.52
CA HIS A 17 7.99 -13.20 -15.34
C HIS A 17 6.83 -14.02 -15.92
N ASN A 18 5.76 -14.23 -15.14
CA ASN A 18 4.45 -14.52 -15.71
C ASN A 18 3.46 -13.45 -15.24
N THR A 19 3.27 -12.47 -16.12
CA THR A 19 2.35 -11.35 -16.00
C THR A 19 0.90 -11.82 -16.22
N GLN A 20 0.15 -11.84 -15.13
CA GLN A 20 -1.19 -11.25 -14.97
C GLN A 20 -2.08 -11.16 -16.23
N VAL A 21 -3.02 -12.10 -16.36
CA VAL A 21 -4.29 -11.88 -17.07
C VAL A 21 -5.34 -11.54 -16.01
N TYR A 22 -5.56 -10.25 -15.75
CA TYR A 22 -6.73 -9.79 -15.00
C TYR A 22 -7.57 -8.86 -15.86
N LYS A 23 -8.81 -9.31 -16.09
CA LYS A 23 -9.86 -8.73 -16.92
C LYS A 23 -10.62 -7.68 -16.11
N PRO A 24 -10.71 -6.41 -16.54
CA PRO A 24 -11.68 -5.50 -15.96
C PRO A 24 -13.03 -5.64 -16.69
N ARG A 25 -14.05 -6.13 -15.96
CA ARG A 25 -15.45 -5.84 -16.22
C ARG A 25 -15.77 -4.51 -15.55
N SER A 26 -16.19 -3.52 -16.33
CA SER A 26 -17.46 -2.80 -16.14
C SER A 26 -17.45 -1.52 -16.95
N ALA A 27 -18.38 -1.51 -17.90
CA ALA A 27 -18.79 -0.40 -18.73
C ALA A 27 -19.11 0.86 -17.91
N MET A 28 -18.70 2.01 -18.43
CA MET A 28 -19.42 3.26 -18.22
C MET A 28 -19.29 4.09 -19.50
N SER A 29 -20.28 3.95 -20.38
CA SER A 29 -20.43 4.77 -21.58
C SER A 29 -20.74 6.20 -21.17
N ILE A 30 -19.87 7.14 -21.52
CA ILE A 30 -20.19 8.57 -21.54
C ILE A 30 -20.13 8.99 -23.01
N ALA A 31 -21.31 9.13 -23.60
CA ALA A 31 -21.48 9.66 -24.94
C ALA A 31 -21.22 11.17 -24.91
N ILE A 32 -20.12 11.61 -25.54
CA ILE A 32 -19.85 13.03 -25.77
C ILE A 32 -20.25 13.32 -27.22
N ALA A 33 -21.37 14.01 -27.37
CA ALA A 33 -21.84 14.53 -28.64
C ALA A 33 -20.85 15.58 -29.16
N LEU A 34 -20.14 15.26 -30.25
CA LEU A 34 -19.29 16.19 -30.98
C LEU A 34 -20.18 17.02 -31.92
N LEU A 35 -20.48 18.25 -31.54
CA LEU A 35 -20.96 19.29 -32.45
C LEU A 35 -19.79 19.81 -33.28
N VAL A 36 -19.73 19.42 -34.56
CA VAL A 36 -18.81 19.98 -35.55
C VAL A 36 -19.50 21.12 -36.29
N PRO A 37 -18.98 22.37 -36.26
CA PRO A 37 -19.33 23.34 -37.28
C PRO A 37 -18.42 23.18 -38.52
N PRO A 38 -18.98 23.21 -39.74
CA PRO A 38 -18.18 23.23 -40.95
C PRO A 38 -17.89 24.66 -41.40
N SER A 39 -16.85 24.77 -42.22
CA SER A 39 -16.66 25.71 -43.35
C SER A 39 -15.54 26.73 -43.22
N PHE A 40 -14.49 26.45 -44.00
CA PHE A 40 -13.94 27.32 -45.04
C PHE A 40 -13.55 28.76 -44.66
N SER A 41 -12.24 29.05 -44.74
CA SER A 41 -11.66 29.80 -45.86
C SER A 41 -10.13 29.86 -45.76
N ARG A 42 -9.46 29.62 -46.89
CA ARG A 42 -8.00 29.73 -47.07
C ARG A 42 -7.55 31.19 -46.97
N PRO A 43 -6.30 31.44 -46.54
CA PRO A 43 -5.45 32.27 -47.38
C PRO A 43 -4.03 31.71 -47.54
N LEU A 44 -3.45 31.96 -48.71
CA LEU A 44 -2.11 31.59 -49.11
C LEU A 44 -1.23 32.84 -49.04
N LEU A 45 0.01 32.64 -48.56
CA LEU A 45 1.23 33.33 -49.01
C LEU A 45 1.55 34.71 -48.37
N HIS A 46 2.46 34.73 -47.40
CA HIS A 46 3.85 35.19 -47.58
C HIS A 46 4.60 35.43 -46.25
N THR A 47 5.78 34.81 -46.18
CA THR A 47 7.05 35.35 -45.66
C THR A 47 7.19 35.71 -44.16
N MET A 48 7.90 34.80 -43.51
CA MET A 48 9.00 35.00 -42.57
C MET A 48 8.76 35.42 -41.12
N HIS A 49 9.29 34.53 -40.28
CA HIS A 49 9.66 34.65 -38.88
C HIS A 49 8.47 34.72 -37.93
N PHE A 50 8.28 33.64 -37.17
CA PHE A 50 8.41 33.65 -35.71
C PHE A 50 8.09 32.24 -35.19
N ALA A 51 9.07 31.67 -34.50
CA ALA A 51 8.90 30.67 -33.44
C ALA A 51 8.03 29.42 -33.74
N THR A 52 8.50 28.54 -34.62
CA THR A 52 8.37 27.10 -34.41
C THR A 52 9.35 26.76 -33.26
N ILE A 53 9.04 26.06 -32.16
CA ILE A 53 8.34 24.77 -32.06
C ILE A 53 7.86 24.63 -30.60
N LEU A 54 6.56 24.36 -30.43
CA LEU A 54 5.91 23.55 -29.38
C LEU A 54 6.51 23.59 -27.95
N ALA A 55 5.85 24.34 -27.05
CA ALA A 55 5.87 24.03 -25.62
C ALA A 55 5.12 22.71 -25.37
N ALA A 56 5.81 21.57 -25.43
CA ALA A 56 5.29 20.29 -24.99
C ALA A 56 5.41 20.19 -23.46
N VAL A 57 4.47 20.79 -22.74
CA VAL A 57 4.22 20.47 -21.33
C VAL A 57 3.31 19.25 -21.32
N GLY A 58 3.86 18.07 -21.02
CA GLY A 58 3.13 16.81 -21.06
C GLY A 58 3.57 15.87 -19.94
N SER A 59 3.17 16.23 -18.72
CA SER A 59 3.13 15.47 -17.47
C SER A 59 3.73 14.06 -17.49
N ALA A 60 4.94 13.92 -16.93
CA ALA A 60 5.45 12.62 -16.51
C ALA A 60 4.50 12.03 -15.46
N LEU A 61 3.80 10.95 -15.81
CA LEU A 61 3.03 10.14 -14.88
C LEU A 61 4.04 9.40 -13.99
N PHE A 62 4.28 9.93 -12.79
CA PHE A 62 4.94 9.16 -11.73
C PHE A 62 3.96 8.07 -11.27
N ALA A 63 3.96 6.94 -11.96
CA ALA A 63 3.47 5.70 -11.38
C ALA A 63 4.49 5.27 -10.32
N MET A 64 4.43 5.89 -9.13
CA MET A 64 5.03 5.31 -7.94
C MET A 64 4.26 4.04 -7.66
N SER A 65 4.77 2.91 -8.16
CA SER A 65 4.51 1.61 -7.55
C SER A 65 5.09 1.68 -6.15
N GLY A 66 4.28 2.18 -5.21
CA GLY A 66 4.64 2.30 -3.81
C GLY A 66 4.89 0.91 -3.27
N VAL A 67 6.17 0.57 -3.05
CA VAL A 67 6.51 -0.39 -2.02
C VAL A 67 5.90 0.18 -0.75
N GLN A 68 4.86 -0.45 -0.20
CA GLN A 68 4.34 -0.08 1.11
C GLN A 68 5.52 -0.24 2.05
N ALA A 69 6.08 0.88 2.51
CA ALA A 69 7.11 0.86 3.51
C ALA A 69 6.48 0.20 4.74
N ARG A 70 7.07 -0.89 5.24
CA ARG A 70 6.64 -1.49 6.50
C ARG A 70 6.71 -0.41 7.58
N GLY A 71 5.68 -0.33 8.40
CA GLY A 71 5.62 0.66 9.46
C GLY A 71 6.57 0.33 10.62
N ASP A 72 6.76 -0.96 10.91
CA ASP A 72 7.65 -1.53 11.93
C ASP A 72 7.57 -0.79 13.29
N PHE A 73 6.37 -0.39 13.71
CA PHE A 73 6.17 0.36 14.96
C PHE A 73 6.74 -0.38 16.18
N SER A 74 6.69 -1.71 16.20
CA SER A 74 7.11 -2.54 17.33
C SER A 74 8.59 -2.37 17.67
N ARG A 75 9.41 -1.87 16.74
CA ARG A 75 10.83 -1.57 16.96
C ARG A 75 11.07 -0.42 17.93
N SER A 76 10.11 0.50 18.01
CA SER A 76 10.23 1.73 18.81
C SER A 76 9.09 1.89 19.81
N CYS A 77 8.14 0.95 19.85
CA CYS A 77 7.02 0.94 20.77
C CYS A 77 7.04 -0.30 21.66
N SER A 78 6.59 -0.15 22.90
CA SER A 78 6.48 -1.20 23.90
C SER A 78 5.09 -1.20 24.55
N ASN A 79 4.80 -2.26 25.30
CA ASN A 79 3.54 -2.45 26.04
C ASN A 79 2.29 -2.30 25.17
N TYR A 80 2.36 -2.76 23.92
CA TYR A 80 1.28 -2.58 22.97
C TYR A 80 0.22 -3.68 23.11
N TYR A 81 -1.05 -3.30 23.02
CA TYR A 81 -2.19 -4.21 23.15
C TYR A 81 -3.41 -3.71 22.36
N ILE A 82 -4.34 -4.63 22.08
CA ILE A 82 -5.62 -4.31 21.44
C ILE A 82 -6.68 -4.10 22.52
N GLU A 83 -7.24 -2.89 22.55
CA GLU A 83 -8.40 -2.51 23.35
C GLU A 83 -9.65 -2.48 22.47
N GLY A 84 -10.76 -3.01 22.98
CA GLY A 84 -12.07 -2.85 22.34
C GLY A 84 -12.17 -3.45 20.93
N ASN A 85 -11.32 -4.42 20.57
CA ASN A 85 -11.22 -5.11 19.28
C ASN A 85 -10.49 -4.36 18.15
N ASN A 86 -10.43 -3.03 18.19
CA ASN A 86 -9.92 -2.22 17.07
C ASN A 86 -8.98 -1.07 17.48
N ILE A 87 -8.76 -0.82 18.77
CA ILE A 87 -7.85 0.24 19.21
C ILE A 87 -6.53 -0.37 19.62
N LEU A 88 -5.46 -0.10 18.86
CA LEU A 88 -4.11 -0.43 19.26
C LEU A 88 -3.60 0.67 20.18
N ARG A 89 -3.26 0.32 21.41
CA ARG A 89 -2.55 1.21 22.34
C ARG A 89 -1.11 0.78 22.44
N ALA A 90 -0.19 1.74 22.56
CA ALA A 90 1.22 1.48 22.79
C ALA A 90 1.92 2.66 23.46
N THR A 91 3.08 2.41 24.06
CA THR A 91 4.02 3.44 24.48
C THR A 91 5.15 3.49 23.47
N CYS A 92 5.28 4.59 22.73
CA CYS A 92 6.16 4.73 21.59
C CYS A 92 7.25 5.77 21.82
N GLY A 93 8.47 5.49 21.36
CA GLY A 93 9.58 6.43 21.38
C GLY A 93 9.30 7.64 20.49
N ASN A 94 9.59 8.84 20.98
CA ASN A 94 9.35 10.09 20.24
C ASN A 94 10.54 10.56 19.38
N GLY A 95 11.63 9.79 19.34
CA GLY A 95 12.86 10.13 18.61
C GLY A 95 13.83 11.04 19.38
N ASN A 96 13.40 11.62 20.51
CA ASN A 96 14.21 12.53 21.34
C ASN A 96 14.65 11.90 22.67
N GLY A 97 14.65 10.56 22.75
CA GLY A 97 14.91 9.80 23.98
C GLY A 97 13.72 9.70 24.94
N GLY A 98 12.58 10.33 24.62
CA GLY A 98 11.34 10.22 25.38
C GLY A 98 10.38 9.17 24.82
N GLN A 99 9.31 8.92 25.57
CA GLN A 99 8.22 8.03 25.18
C GLN A 99 6.86 8.73 25.30
N VAL A 100 5.92 8.34 24.46
CA VAL A 100 4.56 8.89 24.38
C VAL A 100 3.58 7.73 24.32
N ASN A 101 2.52 7.79 25.14
CA ASN A 101 1.41 6.86 25.02
C ASN A 101 0.51 7.29 23.85
N SER A 102 0.32 6.39 22.90
CA SER A 102 -0.47 6.64 21.71
C SER A 102 -1.49 5.53 21.50
N ALA A 103 -2.56 5.88 20.78
CA ALA A 103 -3.63 4.97 20.42
C ALA A 103 -3.99 5.18 18.96
N LEU A 104 -4.23 4.09 18.23
CA LEU A 104 -4.61 4.09 16.83
C LEU A 104 -5.81 3.18 16.62
N ASN A 105 -6.80 3.69 15.89
CA ASN A 105 -7.90 2.86 15.42
C ASN A 105 -7.47 2.07 14.19
N LEU A 106 -7.29 0.76 14.35
CA LEU A 106 -6.85 -0.16 13.31
C LEU A 106 -7.85 -0.29 12.15
N ASN A 107 -9.13 0.09 12.34
CA ASN A 107 -10.10 0.16 11.24
C ASN A 107 -9.68 1.16 10.15
N ALA A 108 -8.88 2.16 10.51
CA ALA A 108 -8.34 3.13 9.55
C ALA A 108 -7.24 2.52 8.67
N CYS A 109 -6.57 1.46 9.12
CA CYS A 109 -5.36 0.93 8.46
C CYS A 109 -5.51 -0.49 7.93
N MET A 110 -6.52 -1.24 8.36
CA MET A 110 -6.60 -2.69 8.12
C MET A 110 -7.99 -3.13 7.65
N ALA A 111 -8.01 -4.03 6.66
CA ALA A 111 -9.21 -4.71 6.15
C ALA A 111 -9.11 -6.23 6.35
N ASN A 112 -10.28 -6.85 6.50
CA ASN A 112 -10.39 -8.30 6.37
C ASN A 112 -10.46 -8.66 4.86
N ASP A 113 -9.51 -9.46 4.39
CA ASP A 113 -9.45 -9.99 3.03
C ASP A 113 -9.59 -11.52 3.06
N GLY A 114 -10.67 -11.99 3.67
CA GLY A 114 -10.94 -13.41 3.86
C GLY A 114 -10.19 -13.99 5.07
N ARG A 115 -9.16 -14.81 4.85
CA ARG A 115 -8.41 -15.45 5.95
C ARG A 115 -7.23 -14.60 6.44
N ASN A 116 -6.98 -13.47 5.81
CA ASN A 116 -5.88 -12.58 6.12
C ASN A 116 -6.42 -11.19 6.44
N ILE A 117 -5.72 -10.49 7.33
CA ILE A 117 -5.96 -9.09 7.61
C ILE A 117 -4.83 -8.32 6.94
N VAL A 118 -5.17 -7.49 5.97
CA VAL A 118 -4.22 -6.79 5.10
C VAL A 118 -4.26 -5.29 5.35
N CYS A 119 -3.16 -4.61 5.02
CA CYS A 119 -3.08 -3.16 5.09
C CYS A 119 -3.98 -2.55 4.02
N ARG A 120 -5.04 -1.86 4.45
CA ARG A 120 -5.98 -1.18 3.58
C ARG A 120 -6.57 0.01 4.31
N ALA A 121 -6.40 1.19 3.73
CA ALA A 121 -6.98 2.42 4.26
C ALA A 121 -8.51 2.26 4.41
N ASN A 122 -9.04 2.65 5.56
CA ASN A 122 -10.46 2.54 5.91
C ASN A 122 -11.01 1.12 5.73
N GLY A 123 -10.19 0.11 6.02
CA GLY A 123 -10.53 -1.29 5.79
C GLY A 123 -11.60 -1.84 6.74
N ASN A 124 -11.82 -1.21 7.90
CA ASN A 124 -12.89 -1.54 8.83
C ASN A 124 -12.99 -3.04 9.17
N TYR A 125 -11.86 -3.73 9.34
CA TYR A 125 -11.83 -5.18 9.57
C TYR A 125 -12.70 -5.61 10.77
N ALA A 126 -12.81 -4.76 11.81
CA ALA A 126 -13.59 -5.05 13.01
C ALA A 126 -15.10 -5.22 12.78
N LEU A 127 -15.62 -4.83 11.61
CA LEU A 127 -17.02 -5.12 11.22
C LEU A 127 -17.26 -6.61 10.96
N SER A 128 -16.23 -7.33 10.56
CA SER A 128 -16.29 -8.74 10.18
C SER A 128 -15.44 -9.66 11.07
N CYS A 129 -14.76 -9.08 12.05
CA CYS A 129 -13.80 -9.74 12.93
C CYS A 129 -14.00 -9.31 14.38
N SER A 130 -13.87 -10.25 15.32
CA SER A 130 -14.00 -10.06 16.76
C SER A 130 -12.93 -10.85 17.53
N GLY A 131 -12.79 -10.56 18.83
CA GLY A 131 -11.86 -11.27 19.72
C GLY A 131 -10.38 -11.07 19.37
N CYS A 132 -10.07 -9.95 18.72
CA CYS A 132 -8.72 -9.63 18.26
C CYS A 132 -7.76 -9.43 19.43
N ARG A 133 -6.65 -10.15 19.41
CA ARG A 133 -5.62 -10.03 20.44
C ARG A 133 -4.25 -10.43 19.90
N ILE A 134 -3.20 -9.83 20.42
CA ILE A 134 -1.82 -10.06 20.00
C ILE A 134 -1.37 -11.45 20.47
N ARG A 135 -0.63 -12.18 19.63
CA ARG A 135 -0.12 -13.53 19.94
C ARG A 135 1.37 -13.53 20.19
N THR A 136 2.12 -13.13 19.17
CA THR A 136 3.58 -13.24 19.13
C THR A 136 4.10 -12.03 18.37
N GLY A 137 5.08 -11.33 18.95
CA GLY A 137 5.57 -10.05 18.41
C GLY A 137 4.41 -9.09 18.08
N ALA A 138 4.43 -8.55 16.87
CA ALA A 138 3.40 -7.66 16.34
C ALA A 138 2.27 -8.39 15.56
N TYR A 139 2.21 -9.73 15.61
CA TYR A 139 1.13 -10.48 14.95
C TYR A 139 -0.14 -10.47 15.79
N MET A 140 -1.22 -9.97 15.21
CA MET A 140 -2.56 -10.06 15.77
C MET A 140 -3.35 -11.21 15.15
N GLN A 141 -4.13 -11.87 16.00
CA GLN A 141 -5.07 -12.91 15.57
C GLN A 141 -6.48 -12.52 15.99
N CYS A 142 -7.41 -12.63 15.05
CA CYS A 142 -8.82 -12.36 15.21
C CYS A 142 -9.66 -13.57 14.79
N SER A 143 -10.91 -13.60 15.27
CA SER A 143 -11.96 -14.49 14.76
C SER A 143 -12.83 -13.70 13.80
N CYS A 144 -12.82 -14.05 12.52
CA CYS A 144 -13.60 -13.38 11.48
C CYS A 144 -14.67 -14.31 10.91
N ASN A 145 -15.66 -13.75 10.20
CA ASN A 145 -16.70 -14.54 9.52
C ASN A 145 -16.12 -15.56 8.52
N SER A 146 -14.96 -15.25 7.96
CA SER A 146 -14.18 -16.05 7.02
C SER A 146 -13.22 -17.06 7.68
N GLY A 147 -13.20 -17.12 9.02
CA GLY A 147 -12.30 -17.96 9.82
C GLY A 147 -11.34 -17.14 10.66
N SER A 148 -10.24 -17.75 11.13
CA SER A 148 -9.23 -17.01 11.88
C SER A 148 -8.45 -16.09 10.93
N GLY A 149 -8.49 -14.79 11.21
CA GLY A 149 -7.73 -13.77 10.50
C GLY A 149 -6.42 -13.50 11.22
N ILE A 150 -5.31 -13.49 10.50
CA ILE A 150 -4.00 -13.09 11.00
C ILE A 150 -3.59 -11.81 10.28
N GLY A 151 -3.10 -10.83 11.04
CA GLY A 151 -2.54 -9.59 10.51
C GLY A 151 -1.21 -9.27 11.16
N ASP A 152 -0.25 -8.80 10.37
CA ASP A 152 1.01 -8.24 10.87
C ASP A 152 0.82 -6.73 11.11
N LEU A 153 0.89 -6.33 12.38
CA LEU A 153 0.76 -4.92 12.74
C LEU A 153 1.99 -4.11 12.30
N ASP A 154 3.18 -4.71 12.22
CA ASP A 154 4.37 -4.01 11.74
C ASP A 154 4.31 -3.71 10.24
N GLU A 155 3.49 -4.44 9.48
CA GLU A 155 3.26 -4.12 8.08
C GLU A 155 2.38 -2.86 7.92
N CYS A 156 1.36 -2.71 8.77
CA CYS A 156 0.32 -1.69 8.58
C CYS A 156 0.41 -0.48 9.53
N VAL A 157 1.20 -0.56 10.60
CA VAL A 157 1.27 0.46 11.64
C VAL A 157 2.70 0.95 11.78
N ALA A 158 2.86 2.27 11.77
CA ALA A 158 4.12 2.97 11.96
C ALA A 158 4.09 3.82 13.23
N ASN A 159 5.26 4.05 13.81
CA ASN A 159 5.47 5.08 14.82
C ASN A 159 6.02 6.34 14.16
N ARG A 160 5.27 7.45 14.21
CA ARG A 160 5.67 8.76 13.70
C ARG A 160 5.87 9.73 14.87
N GLY A 161 7.08 9.76 15.42
CA GLY A 161 7.44 10.69 16.50
C GLY A 161 6.71 10.44 17.82
N GLY A 162 6.42 9.18 18.15
CA GLY A 162 5.68 8.78 19.35
C GLY A 162 4.17 8.62 19.11
N LEU A 163 3.68 8.94 17.91
CA LEU A 163 2.28 8.80 17.53
C LEU A 163 2.12 7.61 16.57
N LEU A 164 1.21 6.69 16.92
CA LEU A 164 0.85 5.59 16.04
C LEU A 164 0.06 6.11 14.85
N ALA A 165 0.42 5.65 13.65
CA ALA A 165 -0.24 5.99 12.40
C ALA A 165 -0.29 4.76 11.48
N CYS A 166 -1.15 4.80 10.47
CA CYS A 166 -1.05 3.83 9.37
C CYS A 166 0.31 4.03 8.65
N ALA A 167 0.93 2.92 8.23
CA ALA A 167 2.18 2.92 7.48
C ALA A 167 2.02 3.62 6.12
#